data_AF-A0A1B6D5U8-F1
#
_entry.id   AF-A0A1B6D5U8-F1
#
_cell.length_a   1.000
_cell.length_b   1.000
_cell.length_c   1.000
_cell.angle_alpha   90.00
_cell.angle_beta   90.00
_cell.angle_gamma   90.00
#
_symmetry.space_group_name_H-M   'P 1'
#
loop_
_entity.id
_entity.type
_entity.pdbx_description
1 polymer ?
#
loop_
_entity_poly.entity_id
_entity_poly.type
_entity_poly.pdbx_seq_one_letter_code
_entity_poly.pdbx_strand_id
1 'polypeptide(L)'
;AKTTIMISPTFSEDKIWLNGKEESLGNPRYTRCLEEIRRKAINSHFQDWKVHICSVNNFPTAAGLASSAAGFACLVYSLSKIFNVEEDISSIARLGSGSACRSVSGGFVQWLKGSENDGSDSVAKQLVPSSHWPELRVLILVVRNKLSL
;
A
#
# COMPACT_ATOMS: atom_id res chain seq x y z
N ALA A 1 6.79 -5.90 4.22
CA ALA A 1 5.42 -5.93 4.78
C ALA A 1 4.69 -7.16 4.26
N LYS A 2 3.89 -7.82 5.11
CA LYS A 2 2.99 -8.92 4.76
C LYS A 2 1.60 -8.52 5.23
N THR A 3 0.62 -8.54 4.34
CA THR A 3 -0.78 -8.22 4.65
C THR A 3 -1.66 -9.41 4.31
N THR A 4 -2.63 -9.69 5.18
CA THR A 4 -3.68 -10.68 4.98
C THR A 4 -5.02 -9.98 5.15
N ILE A 5 -5.95 -10.25 4.24
CA ILE A 5 -7.27 -9.61 4.24
C ILE A 5 -8.31 -10.71 4.15
N MET A 6 -9.36 -10.57 4.95
CA MET A 6 -10.55 -11.40 4.92
C MET A 6 -11.77 -10.51 4.74
N ILE A 7 -12.73 -10.98 3.94
CA ILE A 7 -14.02 -10.35 3.72
C ILE A 7 -15.12 -11.34 4.12
N SER A 8 -16.15 -10.88 4.83
CA SER A 8 -17.22 -11.75 5.33
C SER A 8 -18.55 -11.00 5.46
N PRO A 9 -19.71 -11.64 5.20
CA PRO A 9 -21.01 -11.02 5.45
C PRO A 9 -21.30 -10.91 6.96
N THR A 10 -20.57 -11.64 7.80
CA THR A 10 -20.77 -11.66 9.25
C THR A 10 -19.97 -10.59 9.99
N PHE A 11 -19.10 -9.85 9.31
CA PHE A 11 -18.37 -8.74 9.91
C PHE A 11 -19.25 -7.50 9.98
N SER A 12 -19.30 -6.86 11.14
CA SER A 12 -20.12 -5.66 11.38
C SER A 12 -19.43 -4.37 10.97
N GLU A 13 -18.09 -4.36 10.95
CA GLU A 13 -17.28 -3.17 10.67
C GLU A 13 -15.96 -3.54 9.97
N ASP A 14 -15.36 -2.56 9.28
CA ASP A 14 -14.01 -2.72 8.75
C ASP A 14 -13.00 -2.60 9.91
N LYS A 15 -11.97 -3.46 9.94
CA LYS A 15 -10.93 -3.44 10.97
C LYS A 15 -9.54 -3.62 10.41
N ILE A 16 -8.56 -3.03 11.07
CA ILE A 16 -7.15 -3.17 10.72
C ILE A 16 -6.29 -3.41 11.96
N TRP A 17 -5.37 -4.37 11.86
CA TRP A 17 -4.34 -4.65 12.84
C TRP A 17 -2.97 -4.43 12.20
N LEU A 18 -2.11 -3.65 12.84
CA LEU A 18 -0.73 -3.44 12.45
C LEU A 18 0.20 -3.98 13.54
N ASN A 19 1.06 -4.94 13.18
CA ASN A 19 1.98 -5.60 14.10
C ASN A 19 1.27 -6.17 15.35
N GLY A 20 0.09 -6.74 15.17
CA GLY A 20 -0.71 -7.35 16.25
C GLY A 20 -1.54 -6.36 17.09
N LYS A 21 -1.41 -5.06 16.87
CA LYS A 21 -2.23 -4.04 17.54
C LYS A 21 -3.35 -3.56 16.63
N GLU A 22 -4.58 -3.50 17.15
CA GLU A 22 -5.71 -2.90 16.44
C GLU A 22 -5.46 -1.40 16.28
N GLU A 23 -5.58 -0.91 15.04
CA GLU A 23 -5.42 0.49 14.70
C GLU A 23 -6.79 1.07 14.31
N SER A 24 -7.01 2.34 14.63
CA SER A 24 -8.25 3.01 14.24
C SER A 24 -8.27 3.27 12.73
N LEU A 25 -9.37 2.88 12.08
CA LEU A 25 -9.67 3.32 10.71
C LEU A 25 -10.04 4.80 10.62
N GLY A 26 -10.06 5.55 11.73
CA GLY A 26 -10.19 7.00 11.70
C GLY A 26 -9.03 7.72 10.97
N ASN A 27 -7.94 7.03 10.64
CA ASN A 27 -6.88 7.57 9.79
C ASN A 27 -7.38 7.70 8.33
N PRO A 28 -7.47 8.93 7.78
CA PRO A 28 -8.02 9.17 6.44
C PRO A 28 -7.27 8.47 5.31
N ARG A 29 -6.03 8.03 5.55
CA ARG A 29 -5.23 7.31 4.56
C ARG A 29 -5.77 5.90 4.31
N TYR A 30 -6.25 5.21 5.35
CA TYR A 30 -6.82 3.88 5.20
C TYR A 30 -8.20 3.94 4.56
N THR A 31 -9.06 4.87 5.01
CA THR A 31 -10.41 5.02 4.47
C THR A 31 -10.40 5.37 3.00
N ARG A 32 -9.58 6.34 2.57
CA ARG A 32 -9.46 6.71 1.15
C ARG A 32 -9.03 5.54 0.26
N CYS A 33 -8.07 4.73 0.70
CA CYS A 33 -7.67 3.55 -0.06
C CYS A 33 -8.80 2.51 -0.16
N LEU A 34 -9.53 2.27 0.93
CA LEU A 34 -10.66 1.33 0.95
C LEU A 34 -11.84 1.81 0.09
N GLU A 35 -12.18 3.09 0.19
CA GLU A 35 -13.23 3.73 -0.61
C GLU A 35 -12.90 3.66 -2.11
N GLU A 36 -11.68 4.02 -2.51
CA GLU A 36 -11.29 3.96 -3.91
C GLU A 36 -11.20 2.54 -4.46
N ILE A 37 -10.78 1.55 -3.66
CA ILE A 37 -10.86 0.15 -4.06
C ILE A 37 -12.32 -0.26 -4.29
N ARG A 38 -13.21 0.03 -3.34
CA ARG A 38 -14.64 -0.33 -3.45
C ARG A 38 -15.31 0.35 -4.64
N ARG A 39 -14.91 1.59 -4.95
CA ARG A 39 -15.40 2.35 -6.11
C ARG A 39 -14.97 1.74 -7.44
N LYS A 40 -13.76 1.17 -7.51
CA LYS A 40 -13.18 0.55 -8.72
C LYS A 40 -13.41 -0.97 -8.81
N ALA A 41 -14.09 -1.56 -7.82
CA ALA A 41 -14.37 -2.99 -7.78
C ALA A 41 -15.31 -3.38 -8.94
N ILE A 42 -14.95 -4.42 -9.69
CA ILE A 42 -15.80 -4.94 -10.78
C ILE A 42 -16.85 -5.92 -10.21
N ASN A 43 -16.52 -6.62 -9.13
CA ASN A 43 -17.41 -7.59 -8.51
C ASN A 43 -18.24 -6.94 -7.38
N SER A 44 -19.53 -6.74 -7.62
CA SER A 44 -20.46 -6.11 -6.67
C SER A 44 -20.95 -7.04 -5.56
N HIS A 45 -20.73 -8.35 -5.66
CA HIS A 45 -21.32 -9.33 -4.72
C HIS A 45 -20.90 -9.12 -3.26
N PHE A 46 -19.74 -8.51 -3.03
CA PHE A 46 -19.17 -8.30 -1.70
C PHE A 46 -18.92 -6.82 -1.37
N GLN A 47 -19.49 -5.89 -2.14
CA GLN A 47 -19.17 -4.46 -2.01
C GLN A 47 -19.54 -3.91 -0.62
N ASP A 48 -20.64 -4.42 -0.03
CA ASP A 48 -21.11 -4.04 1.29
C ASP A 48 -20.45 -4.81 2.44
N TRP A 49 -19.78 -5.92 2.12
CA TRP A 49 -19.14 -6.76 3.13
C TRP A 49 -17.95 -6.02 3.74
N LYS A 50 -17.76 -6.24 5.03
CA LYS A 50 -16.68 -5.61 5.77
C LYS A 50 -15.40 -6.40 5.66
N VAL A 51 -14.27 -5.70 5.79
CA VAL A 51 -12.94 -6.28 5.66
C VAL A 51 -12.19 -6.24 6.99
N HIS A 52 -11.55 -7.35 7.32
CA HIS A 52 -10.58 -7.43 8.40
C HIS A 52 -9.18 -7.57 7.79
N ILE A 53 -8.28 -6.66 8.15
CA ILE A 53 -6.95 -6.51 7.57
C ILE A 53 -5.90 -6.72 8.65
N CYS A 54 -5.02 -7.71 8.50
CA CYS A 54 -3.88 -7.88 9.39
C CYS A 54 -2.58 -7.64 8.61
N SER A 55 -1.77 -6.68 9.04
CA SER A 55 -0.49 -6.35 8.41
C SER A 55 0.65 -6.43 9.40
N VAL A 56 1.76 -7.03 8.99
CA VAL A 56 3.00 -7.11 9.76
C VAL A 56 4.15 -6.57 8.93
N ASN A 57 4.95 -5.71 9.54
CA ASN A 57 6.20 -5.27 8.95
C ASN A 57 7.38 -6.04 9.56
N ASN A 58 8.36 -6.39 8.72
CA ASN A 58 9.56 -7.11 9.10
C ASN A 58 10.83 -6.24 9.09
N PHE A 59 10.70 -4.92 8.88
CA PHE A 59 11.83 -4.00 9.05
C PHE A 59 12.04 -3.68 10.54
N PRO A 60 13.30 -3.57 11.00
CA PRO A 60 13.58 -3.11 12.35
C PRO A 60 12.98 -1.71 12.58
N THR A 61 12.21 -1.54 13.66
CA THR A 61 11.47 -0.30 13.97
C THR A 61 12.36 0.96 13.99
N ALA A 62 13.65 0.81 14.30
CA ALA A 62 14.62 1.91 14.36
C ALA A 62 15.43 2.15 13.07
N ALA A 63 15.19 1.40 11.99
CA ALA A 63 16.01 1.47 10.78
C ALA A 63 15.71 2.69 9.88
N GLY A 64 14.68 3.49 10.20
CA GLY A 64 14.30 4.66 9.38
C GLY A 64 13.82 4.30 7.97
N LEU A 65 13.49 3.03 7.72
CA LEU A 65 13.05 2.55 6.41
C LEU A 65 11.58 2.89 6.16
N ALA A 66 11.23 3.03 4.88
CA ALA A 66 9.91 3.42 4.38
C ALA A 66 8.81 2.36 4.65
N SER A 67 8.52 2.09 5.93
CA SER A 67 7.53 1.13 6.39
C SER A 67 6.12 1.43 5.85
N SER A 68 5.77 2.71 5.72
CA SER A 68 4.47 3.13 5.20
C SER A 68 4.31 2.81 3.72
N ALA A 69 5.34 3.05 2.89
CA ALA A 69 5.27 2.80 1.45
C ALA A 69 4.99 1.33 1.15
N ALA A 70 5.76 0.43 1.75
CA ALA A 70 5.57 -1.01 1.60
C ALA A 70 4.23 -1.49 2.19
N GLY A 71 3.80 -0.91 3.32
CA GLY A 71 2.52 -1.24 3.96
C GLY A 71 1.32 -0.91 3.08
N PHE A 72 1.23 0.34 2.58
CA PHE A 72 0.12 0.78 1.74
C PHE A 72 0.11 0.10 0.37
N ALA A 73 1.27 -0.14 -0.25
CA ALA A 73 1.34 -0.89 -1.49
C ALA A 73 0.80 -2.33 -1.31
N CYS A 74 1.20 -3.00 -0.21
CA CYS A 74 0.72 -4.35 0.10
C CYS A 74 -0.77 -4.40 0.43
N LEU A 75 -1.27 -3.39 1.17
CA LEU A 75 -2.70 -3.21 1.46
C LEU A 75 -3.52 -3.10 0.17
N VAL A 76 -3.18 -2.12 -0.67
CA VAL A 76 -3.92 -1.82 -1.91
C VAL A 76 -3.84 -2.99 -2.89
N TYR A 77 -2.68 -3.63 -3.03
CA TYR A 77 -2.54 -4.82 -3.86
C TYR A 77 -3.41 -5.98 -3.37
N SER A 78 -3.45 -6.24 -2.05
CA SER A 78 -4.25 -7.35 -1.51
C SER A 78 -5.75 -7.08 -1.67
N LEU A 79 -6.16 -5.84 -1.44
CA LEU A 79 -7.54 -5.38 -1.65
C LEU A 79 -7.93 -5.48 -3.12
N SER A 80 -7.08 -5.04 -4.05
CA SER A 80 -7.39 -5.10 -5.49
C SER A 80 -7.60 -6.53 -5.99
N LYS A 81 -6.89 -7.51 -5.42
CA LYS A 81 -7.09 -8.92 -5.72
C LYS A 81 -8.43 -9.46 -5.22
N ILE A 82 -8.85 -9.07 -4.02
CA ILE A 82 -10.14 -9.53 -3.46
C ILE A 82 -11.33 -8.86 -4.17
N PHE A 83 -11.24 -7.57 -4.47
CA PHE A 83 -12.31 -6.80 -5.11
C PHE A 83 -12.28 -6.83 -6.64
N ASN A 84 -11.34 -7.58 -7.24
CA ASN A 84 -11.12 -7.69 -8.67
C ASN A 84 -11.01 -6.32 -9.37
N VAL A 85 -10.11 -5.46 -8.88
CA VAL A 85 -9.78 -4.19 -9.53
C VAL A 85 -8.73 -4.44 -10.61
N GLU A 86 -9.08 -4.17 -11.86
CA GLU A 86 -8.21 -4.40 -13.03
C GLU A 86 -7.41 -3.16 -13.46
N GLU A 87 -7.82 -1.99 -13.00
CA GLU A 87 -7.14 -0.72 -13.27
C GLU A 87 -5.79 -0.59 -12.54
N ASP A 88 -4.99 0.41 -12.93
CA ASP A 88 -3.75 0.73 -12.23
C ASP A 88 -3.99 1.18 -10.78
N ILE A 89 -3.51 0.36 -9.85
CA ILE A 89 -3.63 0.56 -8.41
C ILE A 89 -2.58 1.52 -7.83
N SER A 90 -1.61 1.98 -8.62
CA SER A 90 -0.55 2.89 -8.19
C SER A 90 -1.11 4.23 -7.69
N SER A 91 -2.15 4.73 -8.36
CA SER A 91 -2.92 5.92 -7.98
C SER A 91 -3.58 5.76 -6.60
N ILE A 92 -4.14 4.58 -6.31
CA ILE A 92 -4.79 4.27 -5.04
C ILE A 92 -3.75 4.17 -3.91
N ALA A 93 -2.62 3.50 -4.16
CA ALA A 93 -1.52 3.38 -3.19
C ALA A 93 -0.96 4.76 -2.80
N ARG A 94 -0.87 5.70 -3.76
CA ARG A 94 -0.45 7.08 -3.55
C ARG A 94 -1.30 7.81 -2.50
N LEU A 95 -2.62 7.57 -2.48
CA LEU A 95 -3.55 8.22 -1.53
C LEU A 95 -3.26 7.86 -0.08
N GLY A 96 -2.80 6.63 0.15
CA GLY A 96 -2.40 6.17 1.47
C GLY A 96 -1.02 6.68 1.87
N SER A 97 -0.05 6.54 0.96
CA SER A 97 1.29 7.12 1.11
C SER A 97 1.89 7.40 -0.26
N GLY A 98 2.28 8.65 -0.54
CA GLY A 98 2.71 9.05 -1.88
C GLY A 98 3.76 8.13 -2.51
N SER A 99 4.79 7.73 -1.76
CA SER A 99 5.84 6.83 -2.26
C SER A 99 5.40 5.37 -2.44
N ALA A 100 4.26 4.95 -1.85
CA ALA A 100 3.73 3.59 -1.99
C ALA A 100 3.38 3.25 -3.44
N CYS A 101 3.02 4.25 -4.27
CA CYS A 101 2.74 4.03 -5.69
C CYS A 101 3.90 3.34 -6.41
N ARG A 102 5.16 3.63 -6.04
CA ARG A 102 6.34 3.01 -6.66
C ARG A 102 6.60 1.59 -6.18
N SER A 103 5.95 1.16 -5.11
CA SER A 103 6.15 -0.16 -4.51
C SER A 103 5.13 -1.20 -5.00
N VAL A 104 4.21 -0.83 -5.89
CA VAL A 104 3.26 -1.79 -6.51
C VAL A 104 3.90 -2.63 -7.62
N SER A 105 5.05 -2.19 -8.13
CA SER A 105 5.81 -2.84 -9.21
C SER A 105 7.26 -3.07 -8.79
N GLY A 106 7.89 -4.10 -9.34
CA GLY A 106 9.32 -4.38 -9.14
C GLY A 106 10.23 -3.61 -10.10
N GLY A 107 11.55 -3.75 -9.92
CA GLY A 107 12.55 -3.12 -10.79
C GLY A 107 12.69 -1.61 -10.57
N PHE A 108 12.91 -0.87 -11.65
CA PHE A 108 13.00 0.58 -11.60
C PHE A 108 11.65 1.19 -11.93
N VAL A 109 11.15 2.04 -11.04
CA VAL A 109 9.80 2.59 -11.12
C VAL A 109 9.87 4.11 -10.93
N GLN A 110 9.23 4.84 -11.84
CA GLN A 110 9.09 6.29 -11.79
C GLN A 110 7.69 6.64 -11.30
N TRP A 111 7.57 7.58 -10.37
CA TRP A 111 6.30 8.24 -10.08
C TRP A 111 6.19 9.48 -10.96
N LEU A 112 5.20 9.50 -11.84
CA LEU A 112 4.85 10.63 -12.67
C LEU A 112 4.07 11.65 -11.83
N LYS A 113 4.50 12.90 -11.83
CA LYS A 113 3.84 13.98 -11.06
C LYS A 113 2.37 14.13 -11.46
N GLY A 114 2.06 13.94 -12.73
CA GLY A 114 0.79 14.32 -13.34
C GLY A 114 0.70 15.84 -13.59
N SER A 115 -0.27 16.22 -14.41
CA SER A 115 -0.68 17.60 -14.72
C SER A 115 -2.15 17.87 -14.39
N GLU A 116 -2.97 16.84 -14.21
CA GLU A 116 -4.38 17.02 -13.91
C GLU A 116 -4.60 17.41 -12.44
N ASN A 117 -5.54 18.33 -12.19
CA ASN A 117 -5.83 18.84 -10.85
C ASN A 117 -6.45 17.79 -9.92
N ASP A 118 -7.14 16.79 -10.49
CA ASP A 118 -7.68 15.65 -9.75
C ASP A 118 -6.60 14.59 -9.43
N GLY A 119 -5.40 14.74 -9.99
CA GLY A 119 -4.29 13.81 -9.85
C GLY A 119 -4.53 12.44 -10.48
N SER A 120 -5.46 12.32 -11.43
CA SER A 120 -5.77 11.07 -12.13
C SER A 120 -4.58 10.51 -12.92
N ASP A 121 -3.71 11.39 -13.44
CA ASP A 121 -2.52 11.05 -14.23
C ASP A 121 -1.22 10.96 -13.40
N SER A 122 -1.30 11.17 -12.08
CA SER A 122 -0.16 11.10 -11.16
C SER A 122 0.14 9.66 -10.71
N VAL A 123 0.57 8.81 -11.64
CA VAL A 123 0.71 7.35 -11.47
C VAL A 123 2.16 6.87 -11.43
N ALA A 124 2.39 5.62 -11.02
CA ALA A 124 3.70 4.98 -11.10
C ALA A 124 3.84 4.16 -12.40
N LYS A 125 4.96 4.35 -13.10
CA LYS A 125 5.31 3.62 -14.32
C LYS A 125 6.58 2.79 -14.09
N GLN A 126 6.52 1.50 -14.37
CA GLN A 126 7.71 0.66 -14.43
C GLN A 126 8.54 1.07 -15.66
N LEU A 127 9.80 1.44 -15.43
CA LEU A 127 10.75 1.76 -16.50
C LEU A 127 11.36 0.50 -17.06
N VAL A 128 11.85 -0.37 -16.16
CA VAL A 128 12.45 -1.67 -16.49
C VAL A 128 12.19 -2.67 -15.34
N PRO A 129 12.05 -3.98 -15.64
CA PRO A 129 11.83 -5.01 -14.61
C PRO A 129 13.09 -5.23 -13.75
N SER A 130 12.95 -5.94 -12.64
CA SER A 130 14.08 -6.29 -11.76
C SER A 130 15.15 -7.13 -12.45
N SER A 131 14.79 -7.90 -13.48
CA SER A 131 15.71 -8.67 -14.31
C SER A 131 16.59 -7.83 -15.23
N HIS A 132 16.34 -6.53 -15.36
CA HIS A 132 17.12 -5.64 -16.23
C HIS A 132 18.54 -5.39 -15.71
N TRP A 133 18.72 -5.36 -14.37
CA TRP A 133 20.04 -5.13 -13.76
C TRP A 133 20.26 -6.09 -12.58
N PRO A 134 20.44 -7.39 -12.85
CA PRO A 134 20.54 -8.42 -11.82
C PRO A 134 21.81 -8.31 -10.98
N GLU A 135 22.82 -7.56 -11.42
CA GLU A 135 24.08 -7.31 -10.69
C GLU A 135 23.95 -6.19 -9.64
N LEU A 136 22.92 -5.34 -9.71
CA LEU A 136 22.75 -4.25 -8.76
C LEU A 136 22.62 -4.80 -7.33
N ARG A 137 23.32 -4.17 -6.38
CA ARG A 137 23.25 -4.49 -4.95
C ARG A 137 22.93 -3.23 -4.17
N VAL A 138 22.15 -3.38 -3.10
CA VAL A 138 21.79 -2.31 -2.18
C VAL A 138 22.30 -2.68 -0.79
N LEU A 139 23.15 -1.84 -0.21
CA LEU A 139 23.61 -1.98 1.17
C LEU A 139 22.94 -0.89 2.03
N ILE A 140 22.27 -1.30 3.10
CA ILE A 140 21.63 -0.40 4.05
C ILE A 140 22.47 -0.37 5.33
N LEU A 141 23.06 0.78 5.63
CA LEU A 141 23.82 1.00 6.87
C LEU A 141 22.91 1.67 7.91
N VAL A 142 22.49 0.91 8.92
CA VAL A 142 21.66 1.45 10.02
C VAL A 142 22.57 2.17 11.02
N VAL A 143 22.43 3.49 11.11
CA VAL A 143 23.19 4.34 12.04
C VAL A 143 22.40 4.61 13.31
N ARG A 144 23.08 4.66 14.45
CA ARG A 144 22.45 5.05 15.72
C ARG A 144 22.25 6.56 15.74
N ASN A 145 21.00 6.99 15.87
CA ASN A 145 20.70 8.40 16.06
C ASN A 145 20.98 8.77 17.54
N LYS A 146 22.16 9.32 17.84
CA LYS A 146 22.45 9.95 19.14
C LYS A 146 22.01 11.41 19.07
N LEU A 147 20.77 11.68 19.49
CA LEU A 147 20.35 13.01 19.92
C LEU A 147 19.69 12.86 21.29
N SER A 148 20.55 12.84 22.30
CA SER A 148 20.19 13.12 23.69
C SER A 148 21.37 13.93 24.23
N LEU A 149 21.29 15.25 24.01
CA LEU A 149 21.92 16.23 24.89
C LEU A 149 20.94 16.47 26.05
#